data_AF-A0A7X3REG5-F1
#
_entry.id   AF-A0A7X3REG5-F1
#
_cell.length_a   1.000
_cell.length_b   1.000
_cell.length_c   1.000
_cell.angle_alpha   90.00
_cell.angle_beta   90.00
_cell.angle_gamma   90.00
#
_symmetry.space_group_name_H-M   'P 1'
#
loop_
_entity.id
_entity.type
_entity.pdbx_description
1 polymer ?
#
loop_
_entity_poly.entity_id
_entity_poly.type
_entity_poly.pdbx_seq_one_letter_code
_entity_poly.pdbx_strand_id
1 'polypeptide(L)'
;MRRSRVLLSIQQKIVRNFYQITEHALDEMRKDMLSTVDVKHAIRRGRVVRRFTRDRRGIRYRFLGPARDGREINVICRILAILRCQTPML
;
A
#
# COMPACT_ATOMS: atom_id res chain seq x y z
N MET A 1 -14.47 0.75 -16.71
CA MET A 1 -13.00 0.68 -16.50
C MET A 1 -12.63 -0.59 -15.75
N ARG A 2 -11.76 -1.45 -16.29
CA ARG A 2 -11.23 -2.61 -15.55
C ARG A 2 -10.28 -2.13 -14.45
N ARG A 3 -10.52 -2.51 -13.19
CA ARG A 3 -9.56 -2.28 -12.09
C ARG A 3 -8.27 -3.05 -12.36
N SER A 4 -7.12 -2.41 -12.16
CA SER A 4 -5.82 -3.07 -12.38
C SER A 4 -5.64 -4.22 -11.39
N ARG A 5 -5.07 -5.35 -11.84
CA ARG A 5 -4.80 -6.51 -10.96
C ARG A 5 -3.94 -6.13 -9.74
N VAL A 6 -3.01 -5.20 -9.93
CA VAL A 6 -2.17 -4.66 -8.86
C VAL A 6 -2.99 -3.90 -7.82
N LEU A 7 -3.89 -3.01 -8.24
CA LEU A 7 -4.76 -2.26 -7.34
C LEU A 7 -5.59 -3.23 -6.47
N LEU A 8 -6.24 -4.21 -7.12
CA LEU A 8 -7.03 -5.23 -6.42
C LEU A 8 -6.18 -6.02 -5.43
N SER A 9 -4.97 -6.43 -5.82
CA SER A 9 -4.07 -7.16 -4.92
C SER A 9 -3.66 -6.33 -3.70
N ILE A 10 -3.35 -5.05 -3.86
CA ILE A 10 -2.95 -4.17 -2.75
C ILE A 10 -4.15 -3.93 -1.83
N GLN A 11 -5.33 -3.61 -2.38
CA GLN A 11 -6.54 -3.41 -1.61
C GLN A 11 -6.93 -4.67 -0.82
N GLN A 12 -6.81 -5.87 -1.42
CA GLN A 12 -7.04 -7.14 -0.70
C GLN A 12 -6.07 -7.34 0.46
N LYS A 13 -4.79 -6.99 0.30
CA LYS A 13 -3.81 -7.05 1.39
C LYS A 13 -4.18 -6.09 2.54
N ILE A 14 -4.63 -4.88 2.23
CA ILE A 14 -5.11 -3.94 3.24
C ILE A 14 -6.34 -4.47 3.99
N VAL A 15 -7.32 -5.04 3.28
CA VAL A 15 -8.53 -5.62 3.88
C VAL A 15 -8.19 -6.78 4.81
N ARG A 16 -7.21 -7.61 4.44
CA ARG A 16 -6.75 -8.77 5.23
C ARG A 16 -5.71 -8.42 6.30
N ASN A 17 -5.43 -7.13 6.52
CA ASN A 17 -4.35 -6.65 7.40
C ASN A 17 -2.98 -7.29 7.11
N PHE A 18 -2.72 -7.63 5.85
CA PHE A 18 -1.48 -8.26 5.41
C PHE A 18 -0.50 -7.21 4.85
N TYR A 19 -0.03 -6.33 5.74
CA TYR A 19 0.91 -5.26 5.41
C TYR A 19 1.80 -4.97 6.63
N GLN A 20 2.92 -4.29 6.38
CA GLN A 20 3.78 -3.75 7.41
C GLN A 20 4.03 -2.28 7.14
N ILE A 21 4.24 -1.49 8.19
CA ILE A 21 4.61 -0.08 8.10
C ILE A 21 6.02 0.03 8.68
N THR A 22 6.93 0.67 7.94
CA THR A 22 8.29 0.93 8.42
C THR A 22 8.27 2.05 9.45
N GLU A 23 9.22 2.05 10.40
CA GLU A 23 9.36 3.11 11.40
C GLU A 23 9.40 4.52 10.77
N HIS A 24 10.21 4.70 9.73
CA HIS A 24 10.25 5.96 8.97
C HIS A 24 8.87 6.42 8.45
N ALA A 25 8.01 5.49 8.03
CA ALA A 25 6.67 5.82 7.55
C ALA A 25 5.71 6.14 8.71
N LEU A 26 5.91 5.54 9.90
CA LEU A 26 5.16 5.92 11.10
C LEU A 26 5.50 7.35 11.54
N ASP A 27 6.78 7.76 11.44
CA ASP A 27 7.19 9.12 11.76
C ASP A 27 6.62 10.15 10.79
N GLU A 28 6.63 9.86 9.48
CA GLU A 28 5.99 10.70 8.46
C GLU A 28 4.49 10.83 8.73
N MET A 29 3.80 9.70 8.98
CA MET A 29 2.38 9.70 9.33
C MET A 29 2.08 10.57 10.56
N ARG A 30 2.93 10.49 11.60
CA ARG A 30 2.75 11.30 12.82
C ARG A 30 2.90 12.79 12.53
N LYS A 31 3.90 13.19 11.74
CA LYS A 31 4.12 14.59 11.34
C LYS A 31 2.95 15.14 10.52
N ASP A 32 2.35 14.30 9.68
CA ASP A 32 1.21 14.67 8.82
C ASP A 32 -0.16 14.55 9.53
N MET A 33 -0.17 14.18 10.82
CA MET A 33 -1.39 13.89 11.60
C MET A 33 -2.29 12.85 10.90
N LEU A 34 -1.68 11.76 10.44
CA LEU A 34 -2.34 10.64 9.78
C LEU A 34 -2.29 9.38 10.66
N SER A 35 -3.44 8.75 10.83
CA SER A 35 -3.53 7.45 11.47
C SER A 35 -3.36 6.31 10.46
N THR A 36 -3.13 5.10 10.95
CA THR A 36 -3.19 3.89 10.10
C THR A 36 -4.56 3.71 9.47
N VAL A 37 -5.64 4.16 10.12
CA VAL A 37 -7.00 4.11 9.59
C VAL A 37 -7.15 5.01 8.36
N ASP A 38 -6.54 6.19 8.37
CA ASP A 38 -6.55 7.14 7.23
C ASP A 38 -5.83 6.53 6.03
N VAL A 39 -4.64 5.99 6.24
CA VAL A 39 -3.85 5.34 5.18
C VAL A 39 -4.61 4.15 4.57
N LYS A 40 -5.22 3.31 5.40
CA LYS A 40 -6.05 2.19 4.92
C LYS A 40 -7.27 2.68 4.15
N HIS A 41 -7.93 3.74 4.62
CA HIS A 41 -9.09 4.33 3.96
C HIS A 41 -8.71 4.87 2.57
N ALA A 42 -7.61 5.62 2.50
CA ALA A 42 -7.08 6.18 1.26
C ALA A 42 -6.72 5.09 0.25
N ILE A 43 -6.08 3.97 0.65
CA ILE A 43 -5.79 2.87 -0.28
C ILE A 43 -7.08 2.16 -0.73
N ARG A 44 -8.04 1.94 0.17
CA ARG A 44 -9.31 1.24 -0.14
C ARG A 44 -10.19 2.03 -1.10
N ARG A 45 -10.21 3.36 -0.99
CA ARG A 45 -11.06 4.25 -1.79
C ARG A 45 -10.32 4.92 -2.95
N GLY A 46 -9.00 4.92 -2.90
CA GLY A 46 -8.14 5.60 -3.87
C GLY A 46 -7.77 4.76 -5.09
N ARG A 47 -6.81 5.29 -5.84
CA ARG A 47 -6.29 4.72 -7.08
C ARG A 47 -4.77 4.83 -7.14
N VAL A 48 -4.14 3.94 -7.90
CA VAL A 48 -2.72 4.06 -8.23
C VAL A 48 -2.56 5.19 -9.24
N VAL A 49 -1.78 6.20 -8.89
CA VAL A 49 -1.48 7.36 -9.76
C VAL A 49 -0.07 7.32 -10.34
N ARG A 50 0.85 6.55 -9.74
CA ARG A 50 2.21 6.38 -10.28
C ARG A 50 2.79 5.02 -9.94
N ARG A 51 3.55 4.46 -10.88
CA ARG A 51 4.38 3.25 -10.68
C ARG A 51 5.85 3.65 -10.85
N PHE A 52 6.68 3.36 -9.86
CA PHE A 52 8.12 3.59 -9.89
C PHE A 52 8.82 2.27 -10.18
N THR A 53 9.43 2.15 -11.36
CA THR A 53 10.04 0.88 -11.84
C THR A 53 11.55 0.85 -11.76
N ARG A 54 12.23 2.00 -11.68
CA ARG A 54 13.70 2.12 -11.68
C ARG A 54 14.30 2.17 -10.26
N ASP A 55 13.57 1.67 -9.28
CA ASP A 55 14.01 1.68 -7.89
C ASP A 55 14.73 0.37 -7.55
N ARG A 56 15.97 0.46 -7.05
CA ARG A 56 16.78 -0.72 -6.65
C ARG A 56 16.10 -1.58 -5.58
N ARG A 57 15.16 -1.01 -4.82
CA ARG A 57 14.38 -1.69 -3.77
C ARG A 57 13.13 -2.39 -4.32
N GLY A 58 12.95 -2.41 -5.63
CA GLY A 58 11.79 -3.00 -6.32
C GLY A 58 10.68 -2.01 -6.62
N ILE A 59 9.63 -2.49 -7.30
CA ILE A 59 8.54 -1.62 -7.78
C ILE A 59 7.77 -1.00 -6.62
N ARG A 60 7.66 0.34 -6.62
CA ARG A 60 6.80 1.10 -5.71
C ARG A 60 5.58 1.67 -6.44
N TYR A 61 4.51 1.89 -5.70
CA TYR A 61 3.25 2.44 -6.18
C TYR A 61 2.86 3.65 -5.34
N ARG A 62 2.47 4.74 -5.99
CA ARG A 62 1.83 5.90 -5.35
C ARG A 62 0.32 5.76 -5.48
N PHE A 63 -0.36 5.80 -4.36
CA PHE A 63 -1.81 5.88 -4.25
C PHE A 63 -2.22 7.32 -3.96
N LEU A 64 -3.32 7.74 -4.57
CA LEU A 64 -4.03 8.96 -4.22
C LEU A 64 -5.43 8.58 -3.76
N GLY A 65 -5.83 9.03 -2.57
CA GLY A 65 -7.15 8.77 -2.03
C GLY A 65 -7.44 9.58 -0.77
N PRO A 66 -8.70 9.58 -0.31
CA PRO A 66 -9.11 10.37 0.84
C PRO A 66 -8.75 9.68 2.17
N ALA A 67 -8.21 10.46 3.11
CA ALA A 67 -8.20 10.14 4.54
C ALA A 67 -9.64 10.05 5.09
N ARG A 68 -9.83 9.70 6.37
CA ARG A 68 -11.18 9.57 6.95
C ARG A 68 -11.93 10.89 7.06
N ASP A 69 -11.20 11.98 7.21
CA ASP A 69 -11.72 13.35 7.25
C ASP A 69 -11.90 13.98 5.85
N GLY A 70 -11.60 13.23 4.77
CA GLY A 70 -11.76 13.69 3.40
C GLY A 70 -10.54 14.40 2.80
N ARG A 71 -9.50 14.72 3.58
CA ARG A 71 -8.24 15.25 3.03
C ARG A 71 -7.64 14.27 2.02
N GLU A 72 -7.22 14.76 0.85
CA GLU A 72 -6.56 13.92 -0.14
C GLU A 72 -5.10 13.65 0.26
N ILE A 73 -4.71 12.38 0.36
CA ILE A 73 -3.36 11.98 0.78
C ILE A 73 -2.68 11.08 -0.25
N ASN A 74 -1.35 11.17 -0.27
CA ASN A 74 -0.51 10.28 -1.07
C ASN A 74 0.06 9.16 -0.20
N VAL A 75 -0.06 7.92 -0.66
CA VAL A 75 0.53 6.77 0.04
C VAL A 75 1.49 6.04 -0.90
N ILE A 76 2.74 5.85 -0.46
CA ILE A 76 3.73 5.06 -1.20
C ILE A 76 3.82 3.67 -0.59
N CYS A 77 3.62 2.63 -1.39
CA CYS A 77 3.75 1.25 -0.94
C CYS A 77 4.42 0.36 -2.00
N ARG A 78 4.81 -0.85 -1.60
CA ARG A 78 5.28 -1.92 -2.49
C ARG A 78 4.66 -3.24 -2.08
N ILE A 79 4.57 -4.18 -3.02
CA ILE A 79 4.18 -5.55 -2.72
C ILE A 79 5.47 -6.30 -2.35
N LEU A 80 5.52 -6.84 -1.13
CA LEU A 80 6.59 -7.74 -0.73
C LEU A 80 6.33 -9.12 -1.32
N ALA A 81 7.37 -9.71 -1.91
CA ALA A 81 7.34 -11.12 -2.26
C ALA A 81 7.38 -11.93 -0.97
N ILE A 82 6.41 -12.84 -0.79
CA ILE A 82 6.53 -13.90 0.21
C ILE A 82 7.25 -15.03 -0.51
N LEU A 83 8.41 -15.45 -0.03
CA LEU A 83 8.99 -16.73 -0.42
C LEU A 83 8.01 -17.82 0.04
N ARG A 84 7.37 -18.48 -0.92
CA ARG A 84 6.63 -19.72 -0.63
C ARG A 84 7.64 -20.86 -0.73
N CYS A 85 8.11 -21.37 0.39
CA CYS A 85 8.66 -22.72 0.42
C CYS A 85 7.49 -23.67 0.15
N GLN A 86 7.42 -24.24 -1.05
CA GLN A 86 6.72 -25.50 -1.24
C GLN A 86 7.67 -26.56 -0.67
N THR A 87 7.37 -27.09 0.51
CA THR A 87 8.00 -28.34 0.93
C THR A 87 7.68 -29.39 -0.14
N PRO A 88 8.67 -30.13 -0.66
CA PRO A 88 8.34 -31.35 -1.38
C PRO A 88 7.66 -32.29 -0.38
N MET A 89 6.42 -32.66 -0.65
CA MET A 89 5.83 -33.83 -0.01
C MET A 89 6.61 -35.03 -0.56
N LEU A 90 7.40 -35.67 0.30
CA LEU A 90 7.90 -37.02 0.06
C LEU A 90 6.73 -38.01 0.09
#